data_AF-A0A1B6CIX5-F1
#
_entry.id   AF-A0A1B6CIX5-F1
#
_cell.length_a   1.000
_cell.length_b   1.000
_cell.length_c   1.000
_cell.angle_alpha   90.00
_cell.angle_beta   90.00
_cell.angle_gamma   90.00
#
_symmetry.space_group_name_H-M   'P 1'
#
loop_
_entity.id
_entity.type
_entity.pdbx_description
1 polymer ?
#
loop_
_entity_poly.entity_id
_entity_poly.type
_entity_poly.pdbx_seq_one_letter_code
_entity_poly.pdbx_strand_id
1 'polypeptide(L)'
;MNILVPIKGVIDPNINLNIENNILNYNNYNLIINPFDEIALEASMQIKENIKDCKIISVTCDNLNSKEILQKSLSFGIDESILINNNLNIELSPLIISKLLKNIVKKKNIDLIIMGKQEINEDNHQLGQMLAGILD
;
A
#
# COMPACT_ATOMS: atom_id res chain seq x y z
N MET A 1 13.26 2.11 15.43
CA MET A 1 12.84 1.03 14.53
C MET A 1 12.00 1.62 13.41
N ASN A 2 12.25 1.26 12.16
CA ASN A 2 11.50 1.76 11.01
C ASN A 2 10.63 0.65 10.42
N ILE A 3 9.31 0.83 10.47
CA ILE A 3 8.33 -0.08 9.89
C ILE A 3 7.87 0.47 8.54
N LEU A 4 7.95 -0.34 7.48
CA LEU A 4 7.36 -0.03 6.18
C LEU A 4 6.00 -0.70 6.05
N VAL A 5 4.99 0.06 5.66
CA VAL A 5 3.63 -0.44 5.39
C VAL A 5 3.21 -0.11 3.96
N PRO A 6 3.34 -1.05 3.01
CA PRO A 6 2.76 -0.89 1.69
C PRO A 6 1.24 -0.81 1.77
N ILE A 7 0.64 0.18 1.09
CA ILE A 7 -0.81 0.38 1.03
C ILE A 7 -1.28 0.57 -0.42
N LYS A 8 -2.44 0.00 -0.76
CA LYS A 8 -3.10 0.15 -2.07
C LYS A 8 -4.46 0.82 -1.92
N GLY A 9 -4.79 1.72 -2.85
CA GLY A 9 -6.14 2.24 -3.02
C GLY A 9 -7.00 1.26 -3.80
N VAL A 10 -8.12 0.84 -3.23
CA VAL A 10 -9.03 -0.12 -3.85
C VAL A 10 -10.44 0.45 -3.95
N ILE A 11 -11.26 -0.12 -4.83
CA ILE A 11 -12.67 0.24 -4.89
C ILE A 11 -13.36 -0.30 -3.64
N ASP A 12 -14.22 0.51 -3.02
CA ASP A 12 -15.06 0.03 -1.92
C ASP A 12 -15.94 -1.14 -2.40
N PRO A 13 -15.85 -2.35 -1.81
CA PRO A 13 -16.67 -3.48 -2.26
C PRO A 13 -18.17 -3.27 -1.98
N ASN A 14 -18.55 -2.28 -1.18
CA ASN A 14 -19.94 -2.00 -0.82
C ASN A 14 -20.68 -1.07 -1.79
N ILE A 15 -20.00 -0.54 -2.81
CA ILE A 15 -20.63 0.36 -3.79
C ILE A 15 -21.17 -0.40 -5.00
N ASN A 16 -22.21 0.17 -5.62
CA ASN A 16 -22.75 -0.37 -6.87
C ASN A 16 -21.79 -0.12 -8.03
N LEU A 17 -21.38 -1.21 -8.68
CA LEU A 17 -20.53 -1.15 -9.87
C LEU A 17 -21.33 -0.69 -11.08
N ASN A 18 -20.77 0.24 -11.85
CA ASN A 18 -21.28 0.73 -13.11
C ASN A 18 -20.40 0.15 -14.22
N ILE A 19 -21.03 -0.61 -15.10
CA ILE A 19 -20.36 -1.30 -16.19
C ILE A 19 -20.89 -0.71 -17.49
N GLU A 20 -20.00 -0.11 -18.27
CA GLU A 20 -20.29 0.45 -19.59
C GLU A 20 -19.41 -0.27 -20.62
N ASN A 21 -20.00 -0.82 -21.67
CA ASN A 21 -19.29 -1.57 -22.72
C ASN A 21 -18.42 -2.73 -22.18
N ASN A 22 -18.91 -3.46 -21.16
CA ASN A 22 -18.17 -4.53 -20.46
C ASN A 22 -16.89 -4.06 -19.76
N ILE A 23 -16.76 -2.75 -19.52
CA ILE A 23 -15.64 -2.14 -18.81
C ILE A 23 -16.18 -1.45 -17.56
N LEU A 24 -15.50 -1.65 -16.43
CA LEU A 24 -15.78 -0.94 -15.19
C LEU A 24 -15.51 0.56 -15.38
N ASN A 25 -16.50 1.40 -15.09
CA ASN A 25 -16.35 2.85 -15.18
C ASN A 25 -15.82 3.42 -13.85
N TYR A 26 -14.51 3.69 -13.79
CA TYR A 26 -13.82 4.16 -12.58
C TYR A 26 -14.02 5.65 -12.26
N ASN A 27 -14.69 6.42 -13.12
CA ASN A 27 -14.64 7.90 -13.09
C ASN A 27 -15.22 8.55 -11.82
N ASN A 28 -15.96 7.82 -10.98
CA ASN A 28 -16.62 8.35 -9.78
C ASN A 28 -16.40 7.51 -8.51
N TYR A 29 -15.40 6.63 -8.48
CA TYR A 29 -15.18 5.80 -7.30
C TYR A 29 -14.20 6.44 -6.31
N ASN A 30 -14.71 6.69 -5.11
CA ASN A 30 -13.88 6.98 -3.95
C ASN A 30 -13.07 5.72 -3.63
N LEU A 31 -11.76 5.81 -3.79
CA LEU A 31 -10.88 4.73 -3.36
C LEU A 31 -10.78 4.73 -1.84
N ILE A 32 -10.74 3.54 -1.26
CA ILE A 32 -10.43 3.32 0.15
C ILE A 32 -9.05 2.68 0.27
N ILE A 33 -8.44 2.79 1.45
CA ILE A 33 -7.29 1.94 1.77
C ILE A 33 -7.80 0.50 1.76
N ASN A 34 -7.08 -0.39 1.09
CA ASN A 34 -7.37 -1.82 1.10
C ASN A 34 -7.58 -2.33 2.54
N PRO A 35 -8.68 -3.06 2.85
CA PRO A 35 -8.99 -3.45 4.23
C PRO A 35 -7.87 -4.24 4.92
N PHE A 36 -7.12 -5.06 4.18
CA PHE A 36 -5.97 -5.79 4.75
C PHE A 36 -4.80 -4.86 5.09
N ASP A 37 -4.66 -3.74 4.37
CA ASP A 37 -3.64 -2.74 4.61
C ASP A 37 -4.02 -1.86 5.81
N GLU A 38 -5.31 -1.61 6.06
CA GLU A 38 -5.77 -0.94 7.28
C GLU A 38 -5.39 -1.76 8.54
N ILE A 39 -5.53 -3.09 8.48
CA ILE A 39 -5.07 -3.99 9.56
C ILE A 39 -3.55 -3.92 9.75
N ALA A 40 -2.79 -3.83 8.65
CA ALA A 40 -1.33 -3.70 8.70
C ALA A 40 -0.88 -2.37 9.33
N LEU A 41 -1.57 -1.27 9.01
CA LEU A 41 -1.34 0.04 9.62
C LEU A 41 -1.62 -0.01 11.13
N GLU A 42 -2.75 -0.58 11.55
CA GLU A 42 -3.13 -0.73 12.96
C GLU A 42 -2.12 -1.58 13.74
N ALA A 43 -1.72 -2.73 13.20
CA ALA A 43 -0.70 -3.57 13.83
C ALA A 43 0.65 -2.84 13.98
N SER A 44 1.01 -2.02 12.99
CA SER A 44 2.22 -1.19 13.06
C SER A 44 2.12 -0.11 14.14
N MET A 45 0.95 0.49 14.33
CA MET A 45 0.68 1.47 15.39
C MET A 45 0.80 0.82 16.77
N GLN A 46 0.21 -0.35 16.98
CA GLN A 46 0.33 -1.10 18.24
C GLN A 46 1.79 -1.41 18.59
N ILE A 47 2.61 -1.74 17.59
CA ILE A 47 4.05 -1.93 17.80
C ILE A 47 4.74 -0.62 18.19
N LYS A 48 4.41 0.48 17.51
CA LYS A 48 4.97 1.81 17.78
C LYS A 48 4.66 2.30 19.20
N GLU A 49 3.47 2.01 19.73
CA GLU A 49 3.10 2.35 21.11
C GLU A 49 4.01 1.68 22.15
N ASN A 50 4.55 0.50 21.84
CA ASN A 50 5.37 -0.29 22.75
C ASN A 50 6.88 -0.10 22.55
N ILE A 51 7.31 0.55 21.46
CA ILE A 51 8.72 0.70 21.09
C ILE A 51 9.08 2.17 20.93
N LYS A 52 10.01 2.64 21.78
CA LYS A 52 10.58 3.99 21.67
C LYS A 52 11.27 4.18 20.33
N ASP A 53 11.16 5.40 19.78
CA ASP A 53 11.76 5.79 18.49
C ASP A 53 11.35 4.85 17.33
N CYS A 54 10.13 4.33 17.39
CA CYS A 54 9.52 3.60 16.28
C CYS A 54 8.86 4.58 15.30
N LYS A 55 9.21 4.47 14.02
CA LYS A 55 8.65 5.25 12.93
C LYS A 55 7.94 4.33 11.95
N ILE A 56 6.77 4.72 11.50
CA ILE A 56 5.99 4.01 10.50
C ILE A 56 5.98 4.83 9.22
N ILE A 57 6.31 4.16 8.12
CA ILE A 57 6.40 4.75 6.79
C ILE A 57 5.39 4.03 5.90
N SER A 58 4.35 4.72 5.43
CA SER A 58 3.45 4.16 4.43
C SER A 58 3.97 4.38 3.02
N VAL A 59 3.69 3.46 2.10
CA VAL A 59 4.11 3.57 0.70
C VAL A 59 3.05 3.07 -0.27
N THR A 60 2.86 3.79 -1.38
CA THR A 60 2.01 3.34 -2.50
C THR A 60 2.68 3.65 -3.84
N CYS A 61 2.29 2.92 -4.90
CA CYS A 61 2.91 3.01 -6.23
C CYS A 61 1.97 3.50 -7.35
N ASP A 62 0.73 3.83 -7.00
CA ASP A 62 -0.32 4.10 -7.99
C ASP A 62 -0.35 5.57 -8.46
N ASN A 63 -1.05 5.82 -9.56
CA ASN A 63 -1.21 7.16 -10.14
C ASN A 63 -2.54 7.84 -9.79
N LEU A 64 -3.63 7.08 -9.69
CA LEU A 64 -4.97 7.60 -9.46
C LEU A 64 -5.27 7.67 -7.97
N ASN A 65 -5.62 8.87 -7.48
CA ASN A 65 -6.04 9.17 -6.11
C ASN A 65 -5.11 8.67 -4.99
N SER A 66 -3.88 8.27 -5.33
CA SER A 66 -2.90 7.71 -4.38
C SER A 66 -2.46 8.72 -3.33
N LYS A 67 -2.54 10.02 -3.66
CA LYS A 67 -2.33 11.10 -2.69
C LYS A 67 -3.39 11.11 -1.60
N GLU A 68 -4.67 10.89 -1.95
CA GLU A 68 -5.76 10.84 -0.96
C GLU A 68 -5.61 9.62 -0.07
N ILE A 69 -5.24 8.47 -0.64
CA ILE A 69 -4.91 7.25 0.10
C ILE A 69 -3.77 7.48 1.11
N LEU A 70 -2.67 8.11 0.67
CA LEU A 70 -1.56 8.44 1.56
C LEU A 70 -1.97 9.45 2.64
N GLN A 71 -2.76 10.47 2.30
CA GLN A 71 -3.30 11.44 3.28
C GLN A 71 -4.18 10.74 4.33
N LYS A 72 -5.03 9.80 3.91
CA LYS A 72 -5.82 8.97 4.84
C LYS A 72 -4.89 8.16 5.75
N SER A 73 -3.80 7.60 5.22
CA SER A 73 -2.82 6.89 6.06
C SER A 73 -2.14 7.81 7.08
N LEU A 74 -1.75 9.03 6.70
CA LEU A 74 -1.18 10.02 7.62
C LEU A 74 -2.16 10.39 8.74
N SER A 75 -3.47 10.45 8.43
CA SER A 75 -4.51 10.72 9.42
C SER A 75 -4.61 9.65 10.52
N PHE A 76 -4.10 8.43 10.28
CA PHE A 76 -4.03 7.36 11.26
C PHE A 76 -2.80 7.45 12.19
N GLY A 77 -1.96 8.49 12.07
CA GLY A 77 -0.79 8.69 12.93
C GLY A 77 0.52 8.11 12.39
N ILE A 78 0.55 7.79 11.09
CA ILE A 78 1.74 7.37 10.35
C ILE A 78 2.72 8.55 10.23
N ASP A 79 4.02 8.30 10.41
CA ASP A 79 5.04 9.35 10.50
C ASP A 79 5.45 9.93 9.15
N GLU A 80 5.51 9.07 8.13
CA GLU A 80 5.92 9.45 6.78
C GLU A 80 5.12 8.67 5.73
N SER A 81 4.86 9.29 4.58
CA SER A 81 4.24 8.64 3.42
C SER A 81 5.07 8.83 2.16
N ILE A 82 5.23 7.77 1.39
CA ILE A 82 5.99 7.75 0.14
C ILE A 82 5.05 7.43 -1.03
N LEU A 83 5.03 8.30 -2.03
CA LEU A 83 4.42 8.01 -3.33
C LEU A 83 5.51 7.63 -4.32
N ILE A 84 5.49 6.39 -4.80
CA ILE A 84 6.27 6.00 -5.98
C ILE A 84 5.48 6.40 -7.21
N ASN A 85 5.88 7.52 -7.83
CA ASN A 85 5.15 8.08 -8.96
C ASN A 85 5.42 7.29 -10.26
N ASN A 86 4.38 6.73 -10.88
CA ASN A 86 4.45 5.94 -12.10
C ASN A 86 4.08 6.78 -13.34
N ASN A 87 4.78 7.90 -13.56
CA ASN A 87 4.52 8.83 -14.68
C ASN A 87 4.51 8.19 -16.08
N LEU A 88 5.15 7.02 -16.23
CA LEU A 88 5.24 6.30 -17.49
C LEU A 88 4.02 5.39 -17.76
N ASN A 89 3.04 5.36 -16.84
CA ASN A 89 1.85 4.50 -16.92
C ASN A 89 2.20 3.03 -17.18
N ILE A 90 3.28 2.55 -16.55
CA ILE A 90 3.71 1.16 -16.67
C ILE A 90 2.75 0.29 -15.85
N GLU A 91 2.38 -0.88 -16.36
CA GLU A 91 1.60 -1.85 -15.60
C GLU A 91 2.38 -2.35 -14.38
N LEU A 92 1.81 -2.22 -13.18
CA LEU A 92 2.48 -2.53 -11.93
C LEU A 92 2.11 -3.93 -11.44
N SER A 93 2.80 -4.95 -11.96
CA SER A 93 2.70 -6.30 -11.41
C SER A 93 3.30 -6.40 -9.98
N PRO A 94 2.88 -7.39 -9.17
CA PRO A 94 3.48 -7.65 -7.86
C PRO A 94 5.02 -7.80 -7.88
N LEU A 95 5.59 -8.37 -8.95
CA LEU A 95 7.03 -8.48 -9.15
C LEU A 95 7.72 -7.12 -9.36
N ILE A 96 7.08 -6.20 -10.09
CA ILE A 96 7.63 -4.86 -10.31
C ILE A 96 7.57 -4.08 -9.00
N ILE A 97 6.43 -4.13 -8.30
CA ILE A 97 6.24 -3.45 -7.02
C ILE A 97 7.25 -3.97 -5.97
N SER A 98 7.47 -5.29 -5.87
CA SER A 98 8.45 -5.83 -4.91
C SER A 98 9.88 -5.33 -5.17
N LYS A 99 10.29 -5.20 -6.44
CA LYS A 99 11.59 -4.61 -6.80
C LYS A 99 11.68 -3.12 -6.44
N LEU A 100 10.60 -2.37 -6.59
CA LEU A 100 10.53 -0.96 -6.18
C LEU A 100 10.63 -0.84 -4.66
N LEU A 101 9.86 -1.63 -3.92
CA LEU A 101 9.86 -1.66 -2.46
C LEU A 101 11.23 -2.08 -1.89
N LYS A 102 11.93 -3.04 -2.51
CA LYS A 102 13.32 -3.39 -2.14
C LYS A 102 14.23 -2.16 -2.06
N ASN A 103 14.10 -1.24 -3.02
CA ASN A 103 14.92 -0.03 -3.04
C ASN A 103 14.55 0.94 -1.90
N ILE A 104 13.27 1.01 -1.52
CA ILE A 104 12.82 1.81 -0.37
C ILE A 104 13.33 1.21 0.93
N VAL A 105 13.22 -0.11 1.10
CA VAL A 105 13.73 -0.84 2.26
C VAL A 105 15.18 -0.49 2.53
N LYS A 106 16.02 -0.52 1.48
CA LYS A 106 17.44 -0.13 1.56
C LYS A 106 17.64 1.36 1.87
N LYS A 107 16.92 2.25 1.19
CA LYS A 107 17.11 3.72 1.34
C LYS A 107 16.62 4.26 2.68
N LYS A 108 15.61 3.63 3.26
CA LYS A 108 14.96 4.07 4.50
C LYS A 108 15.41 3.28 5.73
N ASN A 109 16.35 2.34 5.57
CA ASN A 109 16.82 1.46 6.64
C ASN A 109 15.63 0.83 7.39
N ILE A 110 14.78 0.14 6.63
CA ILE A 110 13.57 -0.51 7.16
C ILE A 110 13.97 -1.76 7.95
N ASP A 111 13.46 -1.88 9.17
CA ASP A 111 13.71 -3.01 10.06
C ASP A 111 12.60 -4.07 9.98
N LEU A 112 11.36 -3.64 9.70
CA LEU A 112 10.19 -4.50 9.66
C LEU A 112 9.25 -4.06 8.53
N ILE A 113 8.66 -5.03 7.82
CA ILE A 113 7.63 -4.78 6.81
C ILE A 113 6.36 -5.47 7.27
N ILE A 114 5.27 -4.73 7.38
CA ILE A 114 3.94 -5.26 7.67
C ILE A 114 3.04 -4.90 6.50
N MET A 115 2.31 -5.86 5.97
CA MET A 115 1.44 -5.64 4.81
C MET A 115 0.15 -6.44 4.90
N GLY A 116 -0.85 -6.01 4.14
CA GLY A 116 -2.04 -6.80 3.91
C GLY A 116 -1.74 -8.11 3.19
N LYS A 117 -2.51 -9.16 3.47
CA LYS A 117 -2.33 -10.48 2.85
C LYS A 117 -2.44 -10.40 1.33
N GLN A 118 -3.45 -9.69 0.84
CA GLN A 118 -3.79 -9.49 -0.57
C GLN A 118 -4.54 -8.18 -0.72
N GLU A 119 -4.77 -7.76 -1.95
CA GLU A 119 -5.64 -6.63 -2.26
C GLU A 119 -6.90 -7.16 -2.96
N ILE A 120 -8.03 -6.49 -2.74
CA ILE A 120 -9.37 -7.02 -3.07
C ILE A 120 -9.80 -6.85 -4.55
N ASN A 121 -9.05 -6.09 -5.36
CA ASN A 121 -9.34 -5.93 -6.79
C ASN A 121 -8.78 -7.11 -7.61
N GLU A 122 -7.53 -7.53 -7.39
CA GLU A 122 -6.88 -8.59 -8.16
C GLU A 122 -6.67 -9.91 -7.37
N ASP A 123 -6.81 -9.91 -6.04
CA ASP A 123 -6.73 -11.12 -5.19
C ASP A 123 -5.46 -12.00 -5.36
N ASN A 124 -4.35 -11.39 -5.79
CA ASN A 124 -3.14 -12.14 -6.16
C ASN A 124 -2.43 -12.83 -4.99
N HIS A 125 -2.49 -12.29 -3.76
CA HIS A 125 -1.77 -12.80 -2.57
C HIS A 125 -0.29 -13.14 -2.84
N GLN A 126 0.43 -12.25 -3.54
CA GLN A 126 1.79 -12.50 -4.05
C GLN A 126 2.84 -11.50 -3.56
N LEU A 127 2.48 -10.22 -3.43
CA LEU A 127 3.44 -9.14 -3.24
C LEU A 127 4.34 -9.37 -2.03
N GLY A 128 3.79 -9.85 -0.92
CA GLY A 128 4.55 -10.03 0.32
C GLY A 128 5.59 -11.12 0.25
N GLN A 129 5.20 -12.27 -0.26
CA GLN A 129 6.09 -13.42 -0.43
C GLN A 129 7.18 -13.09 -1.45
N MET A 130 6.85 -12.36 -2.51
CA MET A 130 7.84 -11.92 -3.51
C MET A 130 8.82 -10.92 -2.93
N LEU A 131 8.35 -9.93 -2.15
CA LEU A 131 9.23 -8.96 -1.51
C LEU A 131 10.17 -9.63 -0.50
N ALA A 132 9.63 -10.54 0.32
CA ALA A 132 10.43 -11.32 1.26
C ALA A 132 11.53 -12.12 0.52
N GLY A 133 11.17 -12.91 -0.49
CA GLY A 133 12.13 -13.70 -1.25
C GLY A 133 13.15 -12.87 -2.05
N ILE A 134 12.89 -11.60 -2.32
CA ILE A 134 13.84 -10.68 -2.99
C ILE A 134 14.75 -9.98 -1.99
N LEU A 135 14.36 -9.86 -0.72
CA LEU A 135 15.14 -9.26 0.34
C LEU A 135 16.14 -10.23 0.99
N ASP A 136 15.95 -11.54 0.77
CA ASP A 136 16.64 -12.66 1.43
C ASP A 136 16.43 -12.65 2.96
#